data_AF-A0A9D6YNT1-F1
#
_entry.id   AF-A0A9D6YNT1-F1
#
_cell.length_a   1.000
_cell.length_b   1.000
_cell.length_c   1.000
_cell.angle_alpha   90.00
_cell.angle_beta   90.00
_cell.angle_gamma   90.00
#
_symmetry.space_group_name_H-M   'P 1'
#
loop_
_entity.id
_entity.type
_entity.pdbx_description
1 polymer ?
#
loop_
_entity_poly.entity_id
_entity_poly.type
_entity_poly.pdbx_seq_one_letter_code
_entity_poly.pdbx_strand_id
1 'polypeptide(L)' 'MSKEEFQKQIQSAATQLNEKELEAVYSYLLSFLNNPRNQGKELVSMAGTVTVDDLKLMEEAINNGCEKIDANEW' A
#
# COMPACT_ATOMS: atom_id res chain seq x y z
N MET A 1 -11.06 6.66 -9.13
CA MET A 1 -12.11 5.78 -8.55
C MET A 1 -12.92 6.60 -7.57
N SER A 2 -14.24 6.67 -7.74
CA SER A 2 -15.12 7.42 -6.84
C SER A 2 -15.44 6.61 -5.57
N LYS A 3 -15.89 7.31 -4.52
CA LYS A 3 -16.33 6.67 -3.26
C LYS A 3 -17.43 5.62 -3.50
N GLU A 4 -18.32 5.89 -4.44
CA GLU A 4 -19.46 5.04 -4.77
C GLU A 4 -19.04 3.78 -5.53
N GLU A 5 -18.07 3.91 -6.45
CA GLU A 5 -17.47 2.75 -7.13
C GLU A 5 -16.76 1.82 -6.14
N PHE A 6 -16.03 2.40 -5.20
CA PHE A 6 -15.33 1.64 -4.16
C PHE A 6 -16.30 0.88 -3.25
N GLN A 7 -17.40 1.53 -2.82
CA GLN A 7 -18.44 0.87 -2.03
C GLN A 7 -19.09 -0.31 -2.77
N LYS A 8 -19.37 -0.16 -4.07
CA LYS A 8 -19.92 -1.25 -4.88
C LYS A 8 -18.95 -2.42 -5.01
N GLN A 9 -17.66 -2.16 -5.14
CA GLN A 9 -16.64 -3.22 -5.21
C GLN A 9 -16.56 -4.00 -3.88
N ILE A 10 -16.56 -3.31 -2.74
CA ILE A 10 -16.55 -3.99 -1.43
C ILE A 10 -17.81 -4.84 -1.24
N GLN A 11 -18.98 -4.31 -1.58
CA GLN A 11 -20.23 -5.07 -1.47
C GLN A 11 -20.21 -6.31 -2.37
N SER A 12 -19.76 -6.17 -3.63
CA SER A 12 -19.63 -7.31 -4.53
C SER A 12 -18.66 -8.36 -4.00
N ALA A 13 -17.51 -7.95 -3.44
CA ALA A 13 -16.54 -8.87 -2.87
C ALA A 13 -17.10 -9.59 -1.64
N ALA A 14 -17.82 -8.87 -0.76
CA ALA A 14 -18.42 -9.46 0.44
C ALA A 14 -19.47 -10.54 0.11
N THR A 15 -20.22 -10.39 -0.99
CA THR A 15 -21.21 -11.41 -1.41
C THR A 15 -20.60 -12.74 -1.88
N GLN A 16 -19.30 -12.77 -2.15
CA GLN A 16 -18.59 -13.97 -2.59
C GLN A 16 -17.98 -14.77 -1.43
N LEU A 17 -17.97 -14.20 -0.22
CA LEU A 17 -17.38 -14.81 0.96
C LEU A 17 -18.38 -15.71 1.68
N ASN A 18 -17.89 -16.79 2.27
CA ASN A 18 -18.67 -17.60 3.20
C ASN A 18 -18.70 -16.99 4.60
N GLU A 19 -19.54 -17.54 5.48
CA GLU A 19 -19.75 -17.03 6.84
C GLU A 19 -18.45 -16.93 7.65
N LYS A 20 -17.58 -17.94 7.57
CA LYS A 20 -16.29 -17.96 8.30
C LYS A 20 -15.32 -16.91 7.80
N GLU A 21 -15.27 -16.71 6.49
CA GLU A 21 -14.44 -15.68 5.86
C GLU A 21 -14.94 -14.28 6.23
N LEU A 22 -16.26 -14.10 6.25
CA LEU A 22 -16.89 -12.84 6.61
C LEU A 22 -16.66 -12.49 8.09
N GLU A 23 -16.73 -13.50 8.97
CA GLU A 23 -16.38 -13.36 10.39
C GLU A 23 -14.90 -13.02 10.60
N ALA A 24 -13.99 -13.64 9.83
CA ALA A 24 -12.57 -13.33 9.87
C ALA A 24 -12.28 -11.88 9.44
N VAL A 25 -12.91 -11.41 8.36
CA VAL A 25 -12.80 -10.01 7.92
C VAL A 25 -13.34 -9.06 8.98
N TYR A 26 -14.50 -9.36 9.57
CA TYR A 26 -15.09 -8.54 10.63
C TYR A 26 -14.18 -8.46 11.87
N SER A 27 -13.68 -9.60 12.34
CA SER A 27 -12.72 -9.69 13.45
C SER A 27 -11.45 -8.89 13.15
N TYR A 28 -10.93 -9.01 11.93
CA TYR A 28 -9.79 -8.24 11.47
C TYR A 28 -10.05 -6.73 11.52
N LEU A 29 -11.20 -6.25 11.01
CA LEU A 29 -11.56 -4.83 11.07
C LEU A 29 -11.72 -4.34 12.52
N LEU A 30 -12.31 -5.14 13.41
CA LEU A 30 -12.43 -4.80 14.83
C LEU A 30 -11.06 -4.68 15.51
N SER A 31 -10.08 -5.47 15.08
CA SER A 31 -8.71 -5.38 15.63
C SER A 31 -8.07 -4.01 15.38
N PHE A 32 -8.37 -3.36 14.25
CA PHE A 32 -7.92 -2.00 13.96
C PHE A 32 -8.58 -0.97 14.86
N LEU A 33 -9.89 -1.08 15.08
CA LEU A 33 -10.63 -0.11 15.88
C LEU A 33 -10.22 -0.11 17.35
N ASN A 34 -9.83 -1.28 17.87
CA ASN A 34 -9.57 -1.47 19.30
C ASN A 34 -8.10 -1.35 19.71
N ASN A 35 -7.16 -1.35 18.76
CA ASN A 35 -5.72 -1.26 19.09
C ASN A 35 -4.93 -0.34 18.15
N PRO A 36 -4.98 0.99 18.36
CA PRO A 36 -4.29 1.96 17.51
C PRO A 36 -2.77 1.84 17.49
N ARG A 37 -2.17 1.16 18.48
CA ARG A 37 -0.72 1.09 18.66
C ARG A 37 -0.04 0.02 17.79
N ASN A 38 -0.79 -0.98 17.34
CA ASN A 38 -0.30 -2.06 16.46
C ASN A 38 -0.52 -1.78 14.97
N GLN A 39 -1.28 -0.74 14.63
CA GLN A 39 -1.65 -0.39 13.25
C GLN A 39 -0.43 -0.12 12.37
N GLY A 40 0.62 0.52 12.88
CA GLY A 40 1.79 0.90 12.08
C GLY A 40 2.59 -0.29 11.53
N LYS A 41 2.65 -1.43 12.24
CA LYS A 41 3.45 -2.59 11.80
C LYS A 41 2.72 -3.49 10.81
N GLU A 42 1.41 -3.66 10.98
CA GLU A 42 0.60 -4.47 10.05
C GLU A 42 0.26 -3.70 8.78
N LEU A 43 0.18 -2.37 8.83
CA LEU A 43 0.02 -1.58 7.60
C LEU A 43 1.29 -1.57 6.74
N VAL A 44 2.47 -1.82 7.31
CA VAL A 44 3.73 -1.92 6.54
C VAL A 44 3.75 -3.16 5.64
N SER A 45 3.13 -4.27 6.02
CA SER A 45 2.99 -5.42 5.11
C SER A 45 1.96 -5.19 4.00
N MET A 46 1.09 -4.19 4.18
CA MET A 46 0.10 -3.75 3.19
C MET A 46 0.56 -2.56 2.35
N ALA A 47 1.60 -1.84 2.78
CA ALA A 47 2.22 -0.80 1.99
C ALA A 47 2.78 -1.45 0.73
N GLY A 48 2.20 -1.10 -0.43
CA GLY A 48 2.45 -1.75 -1.69
C GLY A 48 3.93 -1.91 -2.00
N THR A 49 4.27 -3.01 -2.68
CA THR A 49 5.61 -3.19 -3.24
C THR A 49 5.82 -2.12 -4.31
N VAL A 50 6.91 -1.35 -4.18
CA VAL A 50 7.37 -0.48 -5.29
C VAL A 50 7.55 -1.39 -6.49
N THR A 51 6.86 -1.08 -7.59
CA THR A 51 6.93 -1.93 -8.77
C THR A 51 8.34 -1.85 -9.38
N VAL A 52 8.74 -2.87 -10.14
CA VAL A 52 10.05 -2.84 -10.82
C VAL A 52 10.16 -1.64 -11.76
N ASP A 53 9.05 -1.20 -12.33
CA ASP A 53 9.03 -0.03 -13.21
C ASP A 53 9.18 1.28 -12.43
N ASP A 54 8.53 1.39 -11.26
CA ASP A 54 8.74 2.53 -10.37
C ASP A 54 10.19 2.58 -9.86
N LEU A 55 10.80 1.43 -9.56
CA LEU A 55 12.22 1.35 -9.17
C LEU A 55 13.15 1.87 -10.28
N LYS A 56 12.88 1.54 -11.54
CA LYS A 56 13.66 2.05 -12.69
C LYS A 56 13.51 3.56 -12.84
N LEU A 57 12.29 4.08 -12.70
CA LEU A 57 12.05 5.53 -12.77
C LEU A 57 12.79 6.27 -11.66
N MET A 58 12.84 5.70 -10.45
CA MET A 58 13.61 6.25 -9.34
C MET A 58 15.12 6.23 -9.63
N GLU A 59 15.64 5.13 -10.19
CA GLU A 59 17.05 5.01 -10.58
C GLU A 59 17.44 6.02 -11.66
N GLU A 60 16.62 6.19 -12.70
CA GLU A 60 16.84 7.19 -13.75
C GLU A 60 16.81 8.61 -13.18
N ALA A 61 15.87 8.93 -12.29
CA ALA A 61 15.78 10.23 -11.66
C ALA A 61 17.00 10.56 -10.79
N ILE A 62 17.54 9.57 -10.07
CA ILE A 62 18.78 9.73 -9.30
C ILE A 62 19.98 9.97 -10.23
N ASN A 63 20.13 9.14 -11.26
CA ASN A 63 21.25 9.24 -12.20
C ASN A 63 21.24 10.54 -13.01
N ASN A 64 20.06 11.06 -13.35
CA ASN A 64 19.90 12.30 -14.11
C ASN A 64 19.88 13.55 -13.23
N GLY A 65 19.50 13.42 -11.96
CA GLY A 65 19.35 14.54 -11.01
C GLY A 65 20.59 14.79 -10.16
N CYS A 66 21.51 13.84 -10.04
CA CYS A 66 22.77 14.06 -9.32
C CYS A 66 23.74 14.88 -10.17
N GLU A 67 24.12 16.05 -9.65
CA GLU A 67 25.27 16.80 -10.14
C GLU A 67 26.51 15.91 -10.04
N LYS A 68 27.17 15.67 -11.17
CA LYS A 68 28.39 14.87 -11.21
C LYS A 68 29.51 15.72 -10.61
N ILE A 69 30.01 15.32 -9.45
CA ILE A 69 31.19 15.95 -8.87
C ILE A 69 32.37 15.68 -9.82
N ASP A 70 32.77 16.69 -10.60
CA ASP A 70 34.04 16.65 -11.33
C ASP A 70 35.16 16.89 -10.32
N ALA A 71 36.01 15.89 -10.16
CA ALA A 71 37.16 15.98 -9.26
C ALA A 71 38.19 17.05 -9.69
N ASN A 72 38.06 17.61 -10.89
CA ASN A 72 38.92 18.68 -11.42
C ASN A 72 38.34 20.10 -11.25
N GLU A 73 37.16 20.25 -10.62
CA GLU A 73 36.56 21.57 -10.36
C GLU A 73 36.95 22.17 -8.98
N TRP A 74 37.93 21.60 -8.26
CA TRP A 74 38.40 22.07 -6.95
C TRP A 74 39.86 22.52 -6.99
#